data_AF-A0A061QH47-F1
#
_entry.id   AF-A0A061QH47-F1
#
_cell.length_a   1.000
_cell.length_b   1.000
_cell.length_c   1.000
_cell.angle_alpha   90.00
_cell.angle_beta   90.00
_cell.angle_gamma   90.00
#
_symmetry.space_group_name_H-M   'P 1'
#
loop_
_entity.id
_entity.type
_entity.pdbx_description
1 polymer ?
#
loop_
_entity_poly.entity_id
_entity_poly.type
_entity_poly.pdbx_seq_one_letter_code
_entity_poly.pdbx_strand_id
1 'polypeptide(L)'
;MGALFATATLAAKPASIVLAIKSAWAGLLAGCLHTLAGADHLAALTPLTIGRSRVKSAMLGALWGGGHSTGQLLLGLLMVLLKDRFNALMPALSKWGGTMVGLTLIAIGLVGIYELYFDRDDHGGDEMEAIGKSASSGRNFAVATYATGIVYGLQPDALFVVIPALALPTKAAAAAYILMFVIGTCAAMGSYTALIGHTTEAMKEKNPWLTQNLTLLASGIAIVIGILVLLP
;
A
#
# COMPACT_ATOMS: atom_id res chain seq x y z
N MET A 1 39.12 28.38 -5.12
CA MET A 1 38.94 28.93 -3.77
C MET A 1 37.84 29.98 -3.82
N GLY A 2 36.78 29.78 -3.03
CA GLY A 2 35.91 30.83 -2.50
C GLY A 2 35.07 31.67 -3.47
N ALA A 3 33.83 31.25 -3.72
CA ALA A 3 32.72 32.20 -3.87
C ALA A 3 31.53 31.67 -3.06
N LEU A 4 31.22 32.46 -2.04
CA LEU A 4 30.28 32.31 -0.96
C LEU A 4 28.99 31.53 -1.27
N PHE A 5 28.64 30.66 -0.32
CA PHE A 5 27.26 30.29 -0.01
C PHE A 5 26.40 31.56 0.09
N ALA A 6 25.69 31.86 -0.99
CA ALA A 6 24.50 32.70 -0.90
C ALA A 6 23.46 31.90 -0.12
N THR A 7 23.33 32.22 1.16
CA THR A 7 22.15 31.91 1.96
C THR A 7 20.95 32.54 1.26
N ALA A 8 20.34 31.77 0.36
CA ALA A 8 19.03 32.07 -0.19
C ALA A 8 18.04 32.00 0.98
N THR A 9 17.78 33.15 1.60
CA THR A 9 16.59 33.36 2.40
C THR A 9 15.39 33.07 1.50
N LEU A 10 14.84 31.85 1.63
CA LEU A 10 13.55 31.47 1.06
C LEU A 10 12.44 32.29 1.73
N ALA A 11 12.34 33.56 1.38
CA ALA A 11 11.08 34.27 1.51
C ALA A 11 10.16 33.76 0.38
N ALA A 12 9.60 32.56 0.56
CA ALA A 12 8.59 32.04 -0.35
C ALA A 12 7.45 33.07 -0.40
N LYS A 13 7.07 33.51 -1.61
CA LYS A 13 5.97 34.48 -1.76
C LYS A 13 4.73 33.90 -1.07
N PRO A 14 3.91 34.72 -0.37
CA PRO A 14 2.73 34.22 0.35
C PRO A 14 1.79 33.39 -0.54
N ALA A 15 1.67 33.75 -1.83
CA ALA A 15 0.94 32.96 -2.83
C ALA A 15 1.50 31.54 -3.06
N SER A 16 2.83 31.36 -3.00
CA SER A 16 3.46 30.03 -3.12
C SER A 16 3.27 29.15 -1.89
N ILE A 17 3.19 29.76 -0.70
CA ILE A 17 2.92 29.02 0.55
C ILE A 17 1.47 28.53 0.55
N VAL A 18 0.51 29.41 0.22
CA VAL A 18 -0.90 29.04 0.13
C VAL A 18 -1.12 27.92 -0.89
N LEU A 19 -0.45 28.00 -2.06
CA LEU A 19 -0.51 26.93 -3.06
C LEU A 19 0.07 25.61 -2.53
N ALA A 20 1.20 25.64 -1.83
CA ALA A 20 1.80 24.45 -1.25
C ALA A 20 0.88 23.79 -0.21
N ILE A 21 0.22 24.58 0.65
CA ILE A 21 -0.75 24.08 1.64
C ILE A 21 -1.96 23.45 0.94
N LYS A 22 -2.52 24.10 -0.09
CA LYS A 22 -3.63 23.52 -0.89
C LYS A 22 -3.22 22.21 -1.55
N SER A 23 -2.01 22.16 -2.10
CA SER A 23 -1.46 20.97 -2.75
C SER A 23 -1.22 19.84 -1.76
N ALA A 24 -0.76 20.17 -0.54
CA ALA A 24 -0.64 19.23 0.58
C ALA A 24 -1.99 18.59 0.93
N TRP A 25 -3.06 19.38 1.09
CA TRP A 25 -4.40 18.84 1.34
C TRP A 25 -4.91 17.98 0.18
N ALA A 26 -4.71 18.42 -1.06
CA ALA A 26 -5.07 17.63 -2.24
C ALA A 26 -4.31 16.30 -2.28
N GLY A 27 -3.01 16.31 -1.95
CA GLY A 27 -2.19 15.11 -1.85
C GLY A 27 -2.69 14.16 -0.78
N LEU A 28 -2.94 14.66 0.44
CA LEU A 28 -3.48 13.87 1.54
C LEU A 28 -4.80 13.18 1.15
N LEU A 29 -5.74 13.94 0.62
CA LEU A 29 -7.04 13.41 0.20
C LEU A 29 -6.92 12.43 -0.95
N ALA A 30 -6.04 12.69 -1.92
CA ALA A 30 -5.77 11.78 -3.03
C ALA A 30 -5.18 10.46 -2.53
N GLY A 31 -4.23 10.48 -1.59
CA GLY A 31 -3.67 9.27 -0.99
C GLY A 31 -4.70 8.46 -0.21
N CYS A 32 -5.53 9.13 0.60
CA CYS A 32 -6.63 8.47 1.29
C CYS A 32 -7.65 7.88 0.31
N LEU A 33 -8.05 8.63 -0.73
CA LEU A 33 -9.04 8.16 -1.68
C LEU A 33 -8.51 7.02 -2.55
N HIS A 34 -7.27 7.11 -3.02
CA HIS A 34 -6.59 6.05 -3.77
C HIS A 34 -6.64 4.71 -3.03
N THR A 35 -6.25 4.74 -1.76
CA THR A 35 -6.19 3.53 -0.93
C THR A 35 -7.56 2.97 -0.58
N LEU A 36 -8.56 3.84 -0.32
CA LEU A 36 -9.92 3.41 0.01
C LEU A 36 -10.71 2.95 -1.23
N ALA A 37 -10.41 3.51 -2.40
CA ALA A 37 -11.03 3.13 -3.66
C ALA A 37 -10.38 1.90 -4.31
N GLY A 38 -9.12 1.61 -3.98
CA GLY A 38 -8.42 0.40 -4.40
C GLY A 38 -8.96 -0.85 -3.71
N ALA A 39 -9.90 -1.54 -4.37
CA ALA A 39 -10.49 -2.77 -3.85
C ALA A 39 -9.47 -3.90 -3.67
N ASP A 40 -8.39 -3.87 -4.43
CA ASP A 40 -7.26 -4.78 -4.36
C ASP A 40 -6.45 -4.61 -3.06
N HIS A 41 -6.28 -3.38 -2.58
CA HIS A 41 -5.66 -3.11 -1.28
C HIS A 41 -6.45 -3.69 -0.12
N LEU A 42 -7.77 -3.48 -0.13
CA LEU A 42 -8.67 -4.03 0.87
C LEU A 42 -8.68 -5.57 0.81
N ALA A 43 -8.77 -6.15 -0.40
CA ALA A 43 -8.79 -7.59 -0.58
C ALA A 43 -7.48 -8.26 -0.12
N ALA A 44 -6.34 -7.61 -0.32
CA ALA A 44 -5.05 -8.09 0.16
C ALA A 44 -4.90 -7.98 1.68
N LEU A 45 -5.22 -6.82 2.28
CA LEU A 45 -4.94 -6.59 3.71
C LEU A 45 -5.99 -7.16 4.68
N THR A 46 -7.23 -7.34 4.23
CA THR A 46 -8.30 -7.88 5.09
C THR A 46 -7.97 -9.27 5.67
N PRO A 47 -7.70 -10.32 4.86
CA PRO A 47 -7.35 -11.63 5.41
C PRO A 47 -6.10 -11.58 6.30
N LEU A 48 -5.17 -10.65 6.05
CA LEU A 48 -3.94 -10.50 6.83
C LEU A 48 -4.13 -9.78 8.17
N THR A 49 -5.29 -9.16 8.42
CA THR A 49 -5.49 -8.34 9.63
C THR A 49 -6.54 -8.93 10.56
N ILE A 50 -7.37 -9.87 10.09
CA ILE A 50 -8.37 -10.54 10.90
C ILE A 50 -7.73 -11.27 12.09
N GLY A 51 -8.17 -10.94 13.30
CA GLY A 51 -7.72 -11.56 14.55
C GLY A 51 -6.35 -11.11 15.04
N ARG A 52 -5.74 -10.08 14.44
CA ARG A 52 -4.48 -9.47 14.88
C ARG A 52 -4.70 -8.21 15.73
N SER A 53 -3.75 -7.94 16.61
CA SER A 53 -3.82 -6.74 17.46
C SER A 53 -3.80 -5.44 16.68
N ARG A 54 -4.50 -4.44 17.20
CA ARG A 54 -4.62 -3.10 16.59
C ARG A 54 -3.28 -2.54 16.10
N VAL A 55 -2.23 -2.66 16.91
CA VAL A 55 -0.90 -2.11 16.60
C VAL A 55 -0.21 -2.92 15.50
N LYS A 56 -0.23 -4.26 15.59
CA LYS A 56 0.35 -5.12 14.55
C LYS A 56 -0.33 -4.87 13.20
N SER A 57 -1.66 -4.78 13.18
CA SER A 57 -2.43 -4.51 11.96
C SER A 57 -2.18 -3.10 11.40
N ALA A 58 -2.09 -2.08 12.27
CA ALA A 58 -1.74 -0.72 11.85
C ALA A 58 -0.35 -0.66 11.20
N MET A 59 0.65 -1.30 11.81
CA MET A 59 2.02 -1.34 11.29
C MET A 59 2.10 -2.08 9.96
N LEU A 60 1.42 -3.23 9.83
CA LEU A 60 1.33 -3.96 8.57
C LEU A 60 0.78 -3.05 7.45
N GLY A 61 -0.36 -2.39 7.70
CA GLY A 61 -0.99 -1.50 6.73
C GLY A 61 -0.12 -0.29 6.36
N ALA A 62 0.50 0.35 7.36
CA ALA A 62 1.37 1.51 7.12
C ALA A 62 2.66 1.15 6.38
N LEU A 63 3.29 0.00 6.70
CA LEU A 63 4.49 -0.48 6.01
C LEU A 63 4.17 -0.85 4.56
N TRP A 64 3.05 -1.54 4.34
CA TRP A 64 2.62 -1.87 2.99
C TRP A 64 2.30 -0.62 2.17
N GLY A 65 1.56 0.33 2.75
CA GLY A 65 1.25 1.62 2.10
C GLY A 65 2.48 2.47 1.80
N GLY A 66 3.49 2.46 2.67
CA GLY A 66 4.76 3.12 2.43
C GLY A 66 5.55 2.47 1.29
N GLY A 67 5.58 1.14 1.25
CA GLY A 67 6.19 0.37 0.16
C GLY A 67 5.48 0.65 -1.17
N HIS A 68 4.14 0.57 -1.18
CA HIS A 68 3.29 0.85 -2.33
C HIS A 68 3.54 2.25 -2.88
N SER A 69 3.50 3.28 -2.03
CA SER A 69 3.81 4.64 -2.45
C SER A 69 5.22 4.77 -3.04
N THR A 70 6.19 4.02 -2.51
CA THR A 70 7.57 4.01 -3.03
C THR A 70 7.63 3.40 -4.43
N GLY A 71 6.97 2.26 -4.65
CA GLY A 71 6.82 1.67 -5.98
C GLY A 71 6.16 2.65 -6.97
N GLN A 72 5.09 3.32 -6.54
CA GLN A 72 4.39 4.30 -7.38
C GLN A 72 5.27 5.47 -7.78
N LEU A 73 6.06 6.01 -6.84
CA LEU A 73 6.99 7.11 -7.14
C LEU A 73 8.13 6.67 -8.06
N LEU A 74 8.66 5.45 -7.88
CA LEU A 74 9.70 4.90 -8.75
C LEU A 74 9.19 4.70 -10.17
N LEU A 75 8.04 4.05 -10.33
CA LEU A 75 7.44 3.82 -11.64
C LEU A 75 7.03 5.14 -12.30
N GLY A 76 6.38 6.03 -11.55
CA GLY A 76 5.93 7.30 -12.09
C GLY A 76 7.10 8.19 -12.52
N LEU A 77 8.20 8.22 -11.77
CA LEU A 77 9.44 8.89 -12.21
C LEU A 77 9.99 8.24 -13.48
N LEU A 78 10.04 6.91 -13.55
CA LEU A 78 10.49 6.18 -14.74
C LEU A 78 9.63 6.50 -15.96
N MET A 79 8.30 6.57 -15.81
CA MET A 79 7.37 6.91 -16.89
C MET A 79 7.51 8.35 -17.37
N VAL A 80 7.88 9.29 -16.47
CA VAL A 80 8.21 10.67 -16.86
C VAL A 80 9.50 10.73 -17.67
N LEU A 81 10.52 9.97 -17.27
CA LEU A 81 11.80 9.92 -18.00
C LEU A 81 11.64 9.23 -19.37
N LEU A 82 10.78 8.21 -19.45
CA LEU A 82 10.51 7.44 -20.66
C LEU A 82 9.23 7.88 -21.38
N LYS A 83 8.83 9.16 -21.25
CA LYS A 83 7.56 9.69 -21.78
C LYS A 83 7.30 9.34 -23.26
N ASP A 84 8.35 9.31 -24.09
CA ASP A 84 8.24 9.04 -25.53
C ASP A 84 7.95 7.55 -25.82
N ARG A 85 8.17 6.68 -24.83
CA ARG A 85 7.90 5.24 -24.87
C ARG A 85 6.63 4.85 -24.11
N PHE A 86 5.92 5.81 -23.53
CA PHE A 86 4.75 5.57 -22.68
C PHE A 86 3.70 4.68 -23.35
N ASN A 87 3.30 5.01 -24.57
CA ASN A 87 2.31 4.22 -25.33
C ASN A 87 2.79 2.81 -25.66
N ALA A 88 4.10 2.61 -25.82
CA ALA A 88 4.69 1.30 -26.09
C ALA A 88 4.80 0.44 -24.82
N LEU A 89 5.01 1.06 -23.66
CA LEU A 89 5.17 0.36 -22.38
C LEU A 89 3.85 0.09 -21.67
N MET A 90 2.82 0.91 -21.91
CA MET A 90 1.53 0.81 -21.21
C MET A 90 0.90 -0.58 -21.29
N PRO A 91 0.79 -1.26 -22.46
CA PRO A 91 0.17 -2.58 -22.52
C PRO A 91 0.92 -3.63 -21.69
N ALA A 92 2.25 -3.58 -21.70
CA ALA A 92 3.08 -4.48 -20.91
C ALA A 92 2.95 -4.19 -19.41
N LEU A 93 2.90 -2.92 -19.03
CA LEU A 93 2.76 -2.50 -17.64
C LEU A 93 1.37 -2.84 -17.08
N SER A 94 0.31 -2.66 -17.87
CA SER A 94 -1.05 -3.06 -17.49
C SER A 94 -1.17 -4.58 -17.32
N LYS A 95 -0.60 -5.35 -18.26
CA LYS A 95 -0.56 -6.81 -18.14
C LYS A 95 0.23 -7.26 -16.91
N TRP A 96 1.40 -6.66 -16.68
CA TRP A 96 2.24 -6.95 -15.52
C TRP A 96 1.52 -6.60 -14.21
N GLY A 97 0.88 -5.43 -14.14
CA GLY A 97 0.14 -4.98 -12.97
C GLY A 97 -1.02 -5.91 -12.63
N GLY A 98 -1.86 -6.24 -13.62
CA GLY A 98 -2.93 -7.22 -13.42
C GLY A 98 -2.41 -8.59 -12.99
N THR A 99 -1.32 -9.06 -13.59
CA THR A 99 -0.70 -10.34 -13.21
C THR A 99 -0.22 -10.33 -11.75
N MET A 100 0.46 -9.28 -11.32
CA MET A 100 0.98 -9.17 -9.95
C MET A 100 -0.15 -9.04 -8.91
N VAL A 101 -1.18 -8.24 -9.19
CA VAL A 101 -2.38 -8.15 -8.34
C VAL A 101 -3.03 -9.52 -8.19
N GLY A 102 -3.30 -10.17 -9.32
CA GLY A 102 -3.98 -11.45 -9.34
C GLY A 102 -3.24 -12.55 -8.57
N LEU A 103 -1.95 -12.70 -8.84
CA LEU A 103 -1.11 -13.69 -8.15
C LEU A 103 -0.96 -13.39 -6.65
N THR A 104 -0.79 -12.12 -6.28
CA THR A 104 -0.65 -11.73 -4.87
C THR A 104 -1.93 -11.98 -4.08
N LEU A 105 -3.09 -11.65 -4.65
CA LEU A 105 -4.40 -11.90 -4.02
C LEU A 105 -4.69 -13.39 -3.84
N ILE A 106 -4.35 -14.22 -4.85
CA ILE A 106 -4.45 -15.68 -4.73
C ILE A 106 -3.52 -16.18 -3.62
N ALA A 107 -2.26 -15.75 -3.60
CA ALA A 107 -1.29 -16.18 -2.59
C ALA A 107 -1.73 -15.81 -1.17
N ILE A 108 -2.17 -14.56 -0.96
CA ILE A 108 -2.68 -14.09 0.33
C ILE A 108 -3.92 -14.87 0.75
N GLY A 109 -4.88 -15.09 -0.16
CA GLY A 109 -6.08 -15.84 0.17
C GLY A 109 -5.78 -17.30 0.52
N LEU A 110 -4.89 -17.96 -0.23
CA LEU A 110 -4.43 -19.33 0.08
C LEU A 110 -3.75 -19.40 1.44
N VAL A 111 -2.96 -18.41 1.81
CA VAL A 111 -2.32 -18.38 3.14
C VAL A 111 -3.31 -18.12 4.26
N GLY A 112 -4.29 -17.23 4.10
CA GLY A 112 -5.34 -17.08 5.11
C GLY A 112 -6.16 -18.36 5.31
N ILE A 113 -6.33 -19.19 4.27
CA ILE A 113 -6.93 -20.53 4.38
C ILE A 113 -5.97 -21.49 5.08
N TYR A 114 -4.69 -21.50 4.69
CA TYR A 114 -3.69 -22.37 5.30
C TYR A 114 -3.57 -22.14 6.82
N GLU A 115 -3.42 -20.87 7.25
CA GLU A 115 -3.35 -20.50 8.68
C GLU A 115 -4.59 -20.99 9.44
N LEU A 116 -5.78 -20.94 8.83
CA LEU A 116 -7.02 -21.39 9.47
C LEU A 116 -7.04 -22.90 9.76
N TYR A 117 -6.40 -23.73 8.92
CA TYR A 117 -6.46 -25.19 9.02
C TYR A 117 -5.23 -25.81 9.68
N PHE A 118 -4.04 -25.23 9.49
CA PHE A 118 -2.76 -25.83 9.92
C PHE A 118 -2.19 -25.20 11.20
N ASP A 119 -2.52 -23.95 11.53
CA ASP A 119 -2.04 -23.25 12.74
C ASP A 119 -2.96 -23.52 13.97
N ARG A 120 -3.73 -24.62 13.94
CA ARG A 120 -4.66 -25.02 15.02
C ARG A 120 -4.02 -25.91 16.09
N ASP A 121 -2.89 -26.54 15.80
CA ASP A 121 -2.33 -27.61 16.65
C ASP A 121 -1.08 -27.20 17.47
N ASP A 122 -0.53 -26.00 17.29
CA ASP A 122 0.59 -25.51 18.11
C ASP A 122 0.30 -24.12 18.68
N HIS A 123 0.82 -23.84 19.88
CA HIS A 123 0.45 -22.66 20.65
C HIS A 123 0.98 -21.36 20.02
N GLY A 124 0.08 -20.44 19.65
CA GLY A 124 0.36 -19.00 19.60
C GLY A 124 0.53 -18.43 18.19
N GLY A 125 -0.52 -17.75 17.72
CA GLY A 125 -0.55 -17.15 16.39
C GLY A 125 0.58 -16.16 16.14
N ASP A 126 1.50 -16.57 15.26
CA ASP A 126 2.49 -15.72 14.61
C ASP A 126 2.92 -16.33 13.24
N GLU A 127 2.13 -17.21 12.60
CA GLU A 127 2.53 -17.93 11.37
C GLU A 127 2.33 -17.19 10.02
N MET A 128 2.23 -15.85 10.02
CA MET A 128 2.65 -15.10 8.81
C MET A 128 4.18 -14.99 8.76
N GLU A 129 4.83 -16.11 8.99
CA GLU A 129 6.18 -16.45 8.58
C GLU A 129 6.13 -17.33 7.30
N ALA A 130 4.95 -17.77 6.82
CA ALA A 130 4.86 -18.73 5.72
C ALA A 130 4.94 -18.14 4.28
N ILE A 131 4.39 -16.95 3.99
CA ILE A 131 4.78 -16.19 2.76
C ILE A 131 6.10 -15.43 3.01
N GLY A 132 6.50 -15.30 4.28
CA GLY A 132 7.76 -14.73 4.75
C GLY A 132 8.83 -15.78 5.06
N LYS A 133 8.82 -16.98 4.44
CA LYS A 133 9.76 -18.06 4.77
C LYS A 133 11.15 -17.81 4.19
N SER A 134 11.76 -16.72 4.65
CA SER A 134 13.18 -16.38 4.68
C SER A 134 13.36 -15.24 5.70
N ALA A 135 12.93 -15.39 6.97
CA ALA A 135 12.77 -14.21 7.82
C ALA A 135 12.80 -14.44 9.35
N SER A 136 13.81 -15.10 9.90
CA SER A 136 14.06 -15.06 11.36
C SER A 136 14.36 -13.62 11.83
N SER A 137 13.50 -13.00 12.66
CA SER A 137 13.57 -11.66 13.28
C SER A 137 12.59 -10.62 12.69
N GLY A 138 11.81 -9.93 13.55
CA GLY A 138 10.76 -8.96 13.16
C GLY A 138 11.18 -7.81 12.23
N ARG A 139 12.49 -7.60 12.03
CA ARG A 139 13.03 -6.74 10.95
C ARG A 139 12.70 -7.29 9.56
N ASN A 140 12.79 -8.61 9.38
CA ASN A 140 12.56 -9.25 8.10
C ASN A 140 11.08 -9.22 7.69
N PHE A 141 10.17 -9.32 8.66
CA PHE A 141 8.73 -9.12 8.42
C PHE A 141 8.42 -7.71 7.91
N ALA A 142 9.00 -6.69 8.53
CA ALA A 142 8.80 -5.30 8.11
C ALA A 142 9.37 -5.04 6.71
N VAL A 143 10.56 -5.58 6.42
CA VAL A 143 11.19 -5.50 5.10
C VAL A 143 10.36 -6.24 4.04
N ALA A 144 9.90 -7.46 4.34
CA ALA A 144 9.08 -8.24 3.42
C ALA A 144 7.75 -7.54 3.10
N THR A 145 7.06 -7.04 4.12
CA THR A 145 5.80 -6.29 3.95
C THR A 145 6.02 -5.05 3.08
N TYR A 146 7.07 -4.28 3.37
CA TYR A 146 7.41 -3.09 2.59
C TYR A 146 7.81 -3.44 1.15
N ALA A 147 8.60 -4.50 0.94
CA ALA A 147 9.02 -4.97 -0.37
C ALA A 147 7.84 -5.46 -1.22
N THR A 148 6.92 -6.23 -0.64
CA THR A 148 5.65 -6.60 -1.28
C THR A 148 4.87 -5.35 -1.66
N GLY A 149 4.86 -4.33 -0.78
CA GLY A 149 4.31 -3.01 -1.08
C GLY A 149 4.94 -2.38 -2.32
N ILE A 150 6.28 -2.33 -2.40
CA ILE A 150 6.99 -1.77 -3.57
C ILE A 150 6.56 -2.49 -4.85
N VAL A 151 6.59 -3.83 -4.84
CA VAL A 151 6.18 -4.62 -6.00
C VAL A 151 4.74 -4.25 -6.37
N TYR A 152 3.82 -4.22 -5.42
CA TYR A 152 2.45 -3.79 -5.70
C TYR A 152 2.37 -2.38 -6.29
N GLY A 153 3.13 -1.42 -5.75
CA GLY A 153 3.16 -0.03 -6.21
C GLY A 153 3.70 0.20 -7.63
N LEU A 154 4.34 -0.79 -8.25
CA LEU A 154 4.81 -0.70 -9.64
C LEU A 154 3.67 -0.90 -10.68
N GLN A 155 2.41 -0.87 -10.25
CA GLN A 155 1.25 -0.93 -11.11
C GLN A 155 1.04 0.38 -11.91
N PRO A 156 0.34 0.34 -13.06
CA PRO A 156 0.05 1.54 -13.85
C PRO A 156 -0.72 2.65 -13.10
N ASP A 157 -1.41 2.31 -12.02
CA ASP A 157 -2.13 3.24 -11.13
C ASP A 157 -1.19 4.26 -10.47
N ALA A 158 0.11 3.98 -10.39
CA ALA A 158 1.17 4.92 -9.99
C ALA A 158 1.08 6.29 -10.71
N LEU A 159 0.56 6.30 -11.94
CA LEU A 159 0.38 7.50 -12.74
C LEU A 159 -0.65 8.47 -12.14
N PHE A 160 -1.62 7.98 -11.36
CA PHE A 160 -2.58 8.83 -10.66
C PHE A 160 -1.92 9.75 -9.63
N VAL A 161 -0.76 9.37 -9.10
CA VAL A 161 0.04 10.18 -8.16
C VAL A 161 0.89 11.19 -8.90
N VAL A 162 1.54 10.75 -9.98
CA VAL A 162 2.58 11.53 -10.65
C VAL A 162 1.99 12.59 -11.57
N ILE A 163 0.90 12.30 -12.30
CA ILE A 163 0.32 13.26 -13.25
C ILE A 163 -0.15 14.56 -12.55
N PRO A 164 -0.92 14.52 -11.43
CA PRO A 164 -1.30 15.73 -10.73
C PRO A 164 -0.11 16.51 -10.18
N ALA A 165 0.92 15.81 -9.69
CA ALA A 165 2.13 16.44 -9.17
C ALA A 165 2.89 17.22 -10.27
N LEU A 166 2.94 16.70 -11.49
CA LEU A 166 3.57 17.36 -12.65
C LEU A 166 2.77 18.57 -13.16
N ALA A 167 1.46 18.57 -12.95
CA ALA A 167 0.59 19.68 -13.34
C ALA A 167 0.74 20.90 -12.41
N LEU A 168 1.38 20.75 -11.24
CA LEU A 168 1.55 21.83 -10.27
C LEU A 168 2.64 22.81 -10.74
N PRO A 169 2.38 24.14 -10.65
CA PRO A 169 3.25 25.16 -11.26
C PRO A 169 4.54 25.41 -10.46
N THR A 170 4.72 24.80 -9.28
CA THR A 170 5.91 24.99 -8.45
C THR A 170 6.40 23.67 -7.87
N LYS A 171 7.73 23.53 -7.76
CA LYS A 171 8.36 22.34 -7.17
C LYS A 171 7.95 22.11 -5.72
N ALA A 172 7.77 23.19 -4.95
CA ALA A 172 7.32 23.12 -3.56
C ALA A 172 5.88 22.57 -3.45
N ALA A 173 4.98 23.00 -4.33
CA ALA A 173 3.62 22.47 -4.37
C ALA A 173 3.60 20.98 -4.76
N ALA A 174 4.37 20.59 -5.78
CA ALA A 174 4.51 19.19 -6.19
C ALA A 174 5.08 18.31 -5.07
N ALA A 175 6.14 18.76 -4.39
CA ALA A 175 6.72 18.05 -3.26
C ALA A 175 5.72 17.93 -2.09
N ALA A 176 5.01 19.01 -1.75
CA ALA A 176 3.99 19.00 -0.71
C ALA A 176 2.85 18.03 -1.03
N TYR A 177 2.40 17.99 -2.29
CA TYR A 177 1.41 17.04 -2.76
C TYR A 177 1.89 15.59 -2.61
N ILE A 178 3.08 15.27 -3.12
CA ILE A 178 3.64 13.91 -3.08
C ILE A 178 3.84 13.44 -1.64
N LEU A 179 4.45 14.26 -0.78
CA LEU A 179 4.69 13.89 0.61
C LEU A 179 3.38 13.62 1.35
N MET A 180 2.39 14.48 1.17
CA MET A 180 1.09 14.28 1.80
C MET A 180 0.30 13.13 1.20
N PHE A 181 0.48 12.83 -0.09
CA PHE A 181 -0.06 11.62 -0.71
C PHE A 181 0.47 10.35 -0.04
N VAL A 182 1.78 10.26 0.18
CA VAL A 182 2.40 9.13 0.89
C VAL A 182 1.84 9.03 2.32
N ILE A 183 1.78 10.17 3.03
CA ILE A 183 1.23 10.22 4.40
C ILE A 183 -0.24 9.78 4.41
N GLY A 184 -1.06 10.25 3.48
CA GLY A 184 -2.47 9.88 3.36
C GLY A 184 -2.65 8.40 3.08
N THR A 185 -1.83 7.83 2.19
CA THR A 185 -1.82 6.39 1.87
C THR A 185 -1.48 5.56 3.10
N CYS A 186 -0.38 5.88 3.79
CA CYS A 186 0.04 5.17 5.00
C CYS A 186 -0.99 5.31 6.13
N ALA A 187 -1.55 6.51 6.32
CA ALA A 187 -2.55 6.78 7.35
C ALA A 187 -3.85 6.03 7.08
N ALA A 188 -4.34 6.04 5.84
CA ALA A 188 -5.56 5.33 5.46
C ALA A 188 -5.39 3.81 5.59
N MET A 189 -4.33 3.25 5.00
CA MET A 189 -4.03 1.82 5.13
C MET A 189 -3.85 1.39 6.57
N GLY A 190 -3.00 2.07 7.33
CA GLY A 190 -2.79 1.77 8.74
C GLY A 190 -4.07 1.91 9.58
N SER A 191 -4.94 2.85 9.24
CA SER A 191 -6.18 3.06 10.01
C SER A 191 -7.21 1.97 9.76
N TYR A 192 -7.53 1.63 8.51
CA TYR A 192 -8.55 0.60 8.26
C TYR A 192 -8.05 -0.79 8.68
N THR A 193 -6.76 -1.10 8.52
CA THR A 193 -6.22 -2.38 9.01
C THR A 193 -6.26 -2.45 10.53
N ALA A 194 -5.97 -1.35 11.22
CA ALA A 194 -6.12 -1.27 12.67
C ALA A 194 -7.57 -1.50 13.12
N LEU A 195 -8.55 -0.95 12.39
CA LEU A 195 -9.97 -1.13 12.69
C LEU A 195 -10.41 -2.58 12.47
N ILE A 196 -10.04 -3.18 11.33
CA ILE A 196 -10.32 -4.59 11.03
C ILE A 196 -9.68 -5.47 12.11
N GLY A 197 -8.39 -5.28 12.39
CA GLY A 197 -7.67 -6.04 13.40
C GLY A 197 -8.29 -5.93 14.79
N HIS A 198 -8.51 -4.70 15.26
CA HIS A 198 -9.06 -4.48 16.60
C HIS A 198 -10.47 -5.08 16.78
N THR A 199 -11.35 -4.88 15.79
CA THR A 199 -12.72 -5.41 15.86
C THR A 199 -12.73 -6.94 15.82
N THR A 200 -11.88 -7.53 14.98
CA THR A 200 -11.82 -8.98 14.80
C THR A 200 -11.03 -9.71 15.89
N GLU A 201 -10.04 -9.07 16.51
CA GLU A 201 -9.37 -9.53 17.73
C GLU A 201 -10.38 -9.63 18.88
N ALA A 202 -11.13 -8.56 19.12
CA ALA A 202 -12.18 -8.55 20.15
C ALA A 202 -13.29 -9.59 19.86
N MET A 203 -13.58 -9.86 18.58
CA MET A 203 -14.51 -10.93 18.18
C MET A 203 -13.90 -12.32 18.36
N LYS A 204 -12.59 -12.51 18.14
CA LYS A 204 -11.90 -13.80 18.29
C LYS A 204 -11.96 -14.31 19.72
N GLU A 205 -11.81 -13.42 20.71
CA GLU A 205 -11.92 -13.78 22.13
C GLU A 205 -13.32 -14.26 22.52
N LYS A 206 -14.36 -13.71 21.88
CA LYS A 206 -15.77 -14.00 22.22
C LYS A 206 -16.39 -15.11 21.39
N ASN A 207 -16.05 -15.18 20.11
CA ASN A 207 -16.61 -16.15 19.17
C ASN A 207 -15.57 -16.51 18.09
N PRO A 208 -14.68 -17.48 18.38
CA PRO A 208 -13.66 -17.94 17.44
C PRO A 208 -14.24 -18.41 16.11
N TRP A 209 -15.44 -19.03 16.11
CA TRP A 209 -16.10 -19.51 14.91
C TRP A 209 -16.43 -18.37 13.94
N LEU A 210 -16.87 -17.21 14.44
CA LEU A 210 -17.17 -16.06 13.59
C LEU A 210 -15.90 -15.52 12.93
N THR A 211 -14.82 -15.35 13.70
CA THR A 211 -13.54 -14.88 13.17
C THR A 211 -12.97 -15.85 12.11
N GLN A 212 -13.11 -17.16 12.33
CA GLN A 212 -12.71 -18.18 11.35
C GLN A 212 -13.47 -18.08 10.03
N ASN A 213 -14.80 -17.89 10.08
CA ASN A 213 -15.60 -17.71 8.88
C ASN A 213 -15.30 -16.38 8.17
N LEU A 214 -15.00 -15.32 8.93
CA LEU A 214 -14.57 -14.04 8.35
C LEU A 214 -13.25 -14.19 7.59
N THR A 215 -12.27 -14.90 8.16
CA THR A 215 -11.00 -15.20 7.47
C THR A 215 -11.25 -16.01 6.21
N LEU A 216 -12.04 -17.10 6.29
CA LEU A 216 -12.36 -17.94 5.15
C LEU A 216 -13.05 -17.15 4.03
N LEU A 217 -14.02 -16.30 4.39
CA LEU A 217 -14.74 -15.45 3.45
C LEU A 217 -13.81 -14.42 2.81
N ALA A 218 -12.99 -13.71 3.60
CA ALA A 218 -12.05 -12.72 3.10
C ALA A 218 -11.01 -13.35 2.17
N SER A 219 -10.46 -14.50 2.54
CA SER A 219 -9.54 -15.28 1.69
C SER A 219 -10.20 -15.77 0.41
N GLY A 220 -11.44 -16.25 0.48
CA GLY A 220 -12.21 -16.66 -0.70
C GLY A 220 -12.45 -15.50 -1.66
N ILE A 221 -12.84 -14.33 -1.14
CA ILE A 221 -13.02 -13.11 -1.93
C ILE A 221 -11.70 -12.70 -2.59
N ALA A 222 -10.58 -12.71 -1.84
CA ALA A 222 -9.26 -12.39 -2.39
C ALA A 222 -8.88 -13.33 -3.55
N ILE A 223 -9.07 -14.66 -3.39
CA ILE A 223 -8.81 -15.63 -4.47
C ILE A 223 -9.70 -15.38 -5.68
N VAL A 224 -11.01 -15.16 -5.47
CA VAL A 224 -11.95 -14.91 -6.57
C VAL A 224 -11.58 -13.64 -7.33
N ILE A 225 -11.34 -12.52 -6.63
CA ILE A 225 -10.88 -11.28 -7.26
C ILE A 225 -9.56 -11.51 -7.99
N GLY A 226 -8.62 -12.24 -7.37
CA GLY A 226 -7.33 -12.54 -7.98
C GLY A 226 -7.45 -13.33 -9.29
N ILE A 227 -8.31 -14.36 -9.31
CA ILE A 227 -8.62 -15.12 -10.54
C ILE A 227 -9.28 -14.22 -11.57
N LEU A 228 -10.28 -13.41 -11.18
CA LEU A 228 -10.98 -12.51 -12.10
C LEU A 228 -10.03 -11.49 -12.75
N VAL A 229 -9.04 -10.99 -12.01
CA VAL A 229 -8.02 -10.06 -12.54
C VAL A 229 -7.05 -10.75 -13.51
N LEU A 230 -6.80 -12.06 -13.36
CA LEU A 230 -5.95 -12.82 -14.28
C LEU A 230 -6.66 -13.25 -15.57
N LEU A 231 -7.99 -13.22 -15.59
CA LEU A 231 -8.76 -13.50 -16.79
C LEU A 231 -8.63 -12.32 -17.78
N PRO A 232 -8.41 -12.59 -19.08
CA PRO A 232 -8.20 -11.56 -20.09
C PRO A 232 -9.48 -10.77 -20.44
#